data_AF-A0A7X5V5N4-F1
#
_entry.id   AF-A0A7X5V5N4-F1
#
_cell.length_a   1.000
_cell.length_b   1.000
_cell.length_c   1.000
_cell.angle_alpha   90.00
_cell.angle_beta   90.00
_cell.angle_gamma   90.00
#
_symmetry.space_group_name_H-M   'P 1'
#
loop_
_entity.id
_entity.type
_entity.pdbx_description
1 polymer ?
#
loop_
_entity_poly.entity_id
_entity_poly.type
_entity_poly.pdbx_seq_one_letter_code
_entity_poly.pdbx_strand_id
1 'polypeptide(L)'
;MLLLTTTGARTGQPRTAILGYYPDGDRVLVVGSAGGSPKHPAWYHNLLANPEVNVDLGLFSYPAKAVVLRGAERDEVFARLVEADPGWGDYQQRTTRALPVVALVQQPGPPPGAERGFAEALKTIHAAFRRELSLIRHEVATSGTLGAQLRINCLTVCQGLHYHHTGESTGLFPALLAQHPELADVIAVLQAEHDQIAVLLAELEKLVSTDLLDQVDELIAQLNAHLDREEEALLPYL
;
A
#
# COMPACT_ATOMS: atom_id res chain seq x y z
N MET A 1 -0.63 0.56 -11.66
CA MET A 1 -2.06 0.94 -11.77
C MET A 1 -2.83 0.31 -10.61
N LEU A 2 -3.97 0.87 -10.20
CA LEU A 2 -4.86 0.37 -9.15
C LEU A 2 -6.20 -0.05 -9.76
N LEU A 3 -6.76 -1.17 -9.31
CA LEU A 3 -8.14 -1.56 -9.56
C LEU A 3 -9.02 -1.12 -8.39
N LEU A 4 -10.00 -0.25 -8.67
CA LEU A 4 -10.96 0.24 -7.67
C LEU A 4 -12.32 -0.37 -7.94
N THR A 5 -12.80 -1.25 -7.07
CA THR A 5 -14.16 -1.78 -7.12
C THR A 5 -15.09 -0.96 -6.22
N THR A 6 -16.11 -0.38 -6.84
CA THR A 6 -17.16 0.44 -6.20
C THR A 6 -18.53 -0.19 -6.35
N THR A 7 -19.49 0.18 -5.50
CA THR A 7 -20.90 -0.17 -5.69
C THR A 7 -21.58 0.84 -6.62
N GLY A 8 -22.15 0.40 -7.74
CA GLY A 8 -22.81 1.28 -8.70
C GLY A 8 -23.99 2.06 -8.10
N ALA A 9 -23.90 3.39 -8.00
CA ALA A 9 -24.88 4.22 -7.27
C ALA A 9 -26.34 4.05 -7.73
N ARG A 10 -26.55 3.70 -9.01
CA ARG A 10 -27.89 3.46 -9.58
C ARG A 10 -28.29 2.00 -9.60
N THR A 11 -27.32 1.09 -9.69
CA THR A 11 -27.56 -0.32 -10.02
C THR A 11 -27.34 -1.25 -8.84
N GLY A 12 -26.66 -0.82 -7.77
CA GLY A 12 -26.21 -1.68 -6.66
C GLY A 12 -25.13 -2.71 -7.03
N GLN A 13 -24.79 -2.83 -8.32
CA GLN A 13 -23.84 -3.82 -8.83
C GLN A 13 -22.38 -3.37 -8.69
N PRO A 14 -21.42 -4.29 -8.44
CA PRO A 14 -19.99 -3.99 -8.43
C PRO A 14 -19.50 -3.40 -9.75
N ARG A 15 -18.62 -2.39 -9.68
CA ARG A 15 -18.00 -1.72 -10.84
C ARG A 15 -16.52 -1.51 -10.58
N THR A 16 -15.68 -2.06 -11.44
CA THR A 16 -14.22 -1.90 -11.35
C THR A 16 -13.71 -0.85 -12.34
N ALA A 17 -12.89 0.08 -11.85
CA ALA A 17 -12.17 1.06 -12.66
C ALA A 17 -10.66 0.87 -12.49
N ILE A 18 -9.91 1.05 -13.58
CA ILE A 18 -8.43 1.05 -13.55
C ILE A 18 -7.96 2.50 -13.43
N LEU A 19 -7.20 2.81 -12.38
CA LEU A 19 -6.82 4.17 -12.01
C LEU A 19 -5.30 4.31 -11.84
N GLY A 20 -4.79 5.50 -12.15
CA GLY A 20 -3.53 5.98 -11.57
C GLY A 20 -3.73 6.28 -10.08
N TYR A 21 -2.72 6.01 -9.28
CA TYR A 21 -2.77 6.21 -7.83
C TYR A 21 -1.42 6.70 -7.31
N TYR A 22 -1.43 7.20 -6.08
CA TYR A 22 -0.23 7.63 -5.37
C TYR A 22 -0.30 7.21 -3.89
N PRO A 23 0.66 6.44 -3.36
CA PRO A 23 0.74 6.15 -1.92
C PRO A 23 1.01 7.41 -1.09
N ASP A 24 0.32 7.58 0.04
CA ASP A 24 0.44 8.76 0.93
C ASP A 24 0.30 8.31 2.39
N GLY A 25 1.40 7.85 3.01
CA GLY A 25 1.38 7.25 4.35
C GLY A 25 0.42 6.05 4.41
N ASP A 26 -0.52 6.06 5.36
CA ASP A 26 -1.52 5.00 5.58
C ASP A 26 -2.76 5.13 4.67
N ARG A 27 -2.61 5.73 3.50
CA ARG A 27 -3.69 5.82 2.51
C ARG A 27 -3.16 5.79 1.09
N VAL A 28 -4.04 5.49 0.16
CA VAL A 28 -3.76 5.61 -1.27
C VAL A 28 -4.62 6.72 -1.86
N LEU A 29 -4.00 7.61 -2.64
CA LEU A 29 -4.68 8.71 -3.31
C LEU A 29 -5.05 8.33 -4.73
N VAL A 30 -6.29 8.61 -5.12
CA VAL A 30 -6.75 8.54 -6.51
C VAL A 30 -7.38 9.86 -6.93
N VAL A 31 -7.18 10.24 -8.19
CA VAL A 31 -7.67 11.52 -8.73
C VAL A 31 -8.77 11.27 -9.76
N GLY A 32 -9.92 11.92 -9.57
CA GLY A 32 -11.03 11.92 -10.54
C GLY A 32 -10.78 12.81 -11.75
N SER A 33 -9.68 12.56 -12.47
CA SER A 33 -9.26 13.38 -13.61
C SER A 33 -10.18 13.20 -14.82
N ALA A 34 -10.56 11.95 -15.13
CA ALA A 34 -11.27 11.58 -16.35
C ALA A 34 -10.64 12.23 -17.61
N GLY A 35 -9.30 12.30 -17.66
CA GLY A 35 -8.55 12.92 -18.74
C GLY A 35 -8.78 14.43 -18.91
N GLY A 36 -9.31 15.13 -17.90
CA GLY A 36 -9.71 16.53 -17.99
C GLY A 36 -11.13 16.74 -18.53
N SER A 37 -11.97 15.70 -18.54
CA SER A 37 -13.38 15.84 -18.91
C SER A 37 -14.13 16.84 -18.00
N PRO A 38 -15.12 17.61 -18.53
CA PRO A 38 -15.97 18.47 -17.71
C PRO A 38 -16.90 17.68 -16.77
N LYS A 39 -17.04 16.36 -16.96
CA LYS A 39 -17.84 15.48 -16.11
C LYS A 39 -16.95 14.69 -15.16
N HIS A 40 -17.45 14.42 -13.95
CA HIS A 40 -16.82 13.48 -13.04
C HIS A 40 -16.94 12.03 -13.56
N PRO A 41 -15.97 11.17 -13.26
CA PRO A 41 -16.04 9.75 -13.64
C PRO A 41 -17.12 9.01 -12.83
N ALA A 42 -17.66 7.93 -13.41
CA ALA A 42 -18.75 7.17 -12.79
C ALA A 42 -18.39 6.61 -11.40
N TRP A 43 -17.14 6.13 -11.22
CA TRP A 43 -16.66 5.63 -9.93
C TRP A 43 -16.68 6.70 -8.82
N TYR A 44 -16.51 7.98 -9.17
CA TYR A 44 -16.59 9.08 -8.21
C TYR A 44 -18.03 9.31 -7.74
N HIS A 45 -19.01 9.15 -8.63
CA HIS A 45 -20.42 9.18 -8.22
C HIS A 45 -20.79 7.97 -7.36
N ASN A 46 -20.21 6.81 -7.66
CA ASN A 46 -20.40 5.59 -6.87
C ASN A 46 -19.92 5.77 -5.42
N LEU A 47 -18.68 6.26 -5.21
CA LEU A 47 -18.14 6.44 -3.86
C LEU A 47 -18.88 7.50 -3.04
N LEU A 48 -19.48 8.50 -3.70
CA LEU A 48 -20.30 9.50 -3.00
C LEU A 48 -21.59 8.89 -2.45
N ALA A 49 -22.11 7.84 -3.10
CA ALA A 49 -23.29 7.12 -2.66
C ALA A 49 -22.95 6.02 -1.65
N ASN A 50 -21.83 5.31 -1.84
CA ASN A 50 -21.31 4.31 -0.92
C ASN A 50 -19.77 4.36 -0.89
N PRO A 51 -19.16 4.83 0.22
CA PRO A 51 -17.72 5.00 0.31
C PRO A 51 -16.96 3.68 0.53
N GLU A 52 -17.63 2.57 0.81
CA GLU A 52 -17.00 1.26 0.98
C GLU A 52 -16.57 0.69 -0.39
N VAL A 53 -15.28 0.42 -0.53
CA VAL A 53 -14.65 0.02 -1.78
C VAL A 53 -13.65 -1.11 -1.54
N ASN A 54 -13.33 -1.85 -2.60
CA ASN A 54 -12.16 -2.73 -2.60
C ASN A 54 -11.08 -2.12 -3.48
N VAL A 55 -9.87 -2.08 -2.94
CA VAL A 55 -8.65 -1.68 -3.62
C VAL A 55 -7.88 -2.92 -3.98
N ASP A 56 -7.37 -2.99 -5.20
CA ASP A 56 -6.45 -4.03 -5.64
C ASP A 56 -5.25 -3.37 -6.35
N LEU A 57 -4.07 -3.56 -5.75
CA LEU A 57 -2.78 -3.04 -6.19
C LEU A 57 -1.93 -4.12 -6.89
N GLY A 58 -2.54 -5.26 -7.22
CA GLY A 58 -1.89 -6.47 -7.74
C GLY A 58 -1.33 -7.35 -6.62
N LEU A 59 -0.53 -6.77 -5.73
CA LEU A 59 0.12 -7.48 -4.62
C LEU A 59 -0.79 -7.65 -3.41
N PHE A 60 -1.63 -6.64 -3.18
CA PHE A 60 -2.53 -6.57 -2.05
C PHE A 60 -3.90 -6.17 -2.57
N SER A 61 -4.94 -6.85 -2.10
CA SER A 61 -6.31 -6.41 -2.27
C SER A 61 -6.95 -6.21 -0.91
N TYR A 62 -7.51 -5.06 -0.61
CA TYR A 62 -8.06 -4.80 0.72
C TYR A 62 -9.36 -3.99 0.66
N PRO A 63 -10.26 -4.18 1.63
CA PRO A 63 -11.37 -3.27 1.83
C PRO A 63 -10.83 -1.91 2.28
N ALA A 64 -11.39 -0.84 1.73
CA ALA A 64 -11.02 0.52 2.06
C ALA A 64 -12.26 1.41 2.12
N LYS A 65 -12.13 2.52 2.83
CA LYS A 65 -13.12 3.59 2.85
C LYS A 65 -12.61 4.77 2.05
N ALA A 66 -13.42 5.21 1.08
CA ALA A 66 -13.13 6.36 0.25
C ALA A 66 -13.51 7.67 0.96
N VAL A 67 -12.55 8.59 1.08
CA VAL A 67 -12.71 9.91 1.68
C VAL A 67 -12.33 10.98 0.65
N VAL A 68 -13.30 11.82 0.26
CA VAL A 68 -13.04 12.93 -0.66
C VAL A 68 -12.39 14.07 0.11
N LEU A 69 -11.14 14.40 -0.25
CA LEU A 69 -10.42 15.52 0.35
C LEU A 69 -11.04 16.85 -0.07
N ARG A 70 -11.00 17.85 0.82
CA ARG A 70 -11.63 19.17 0.59
C ARG A 70 -10.72 20.32 1.04
N GLY A 71 -10.98 21.50 0.49
CA GLY A 71 -10.32 22.74 0.89
C GLY A 71 -8.79 22.67 0.81
N ALA A 72 -8.12 23.28 1.78
CA ALA A 72 -6.66 23.38 1.83
C ALA A 72 -5.96 22.02 1.75
N GLU A 73 -6.44 21.00 2.47
CA GLU A 73 -5.85 19.66 2.44
C GLU A 73 -5.83 19.09 1.01
N ARG A 74 -6.97 19.21 0.29
CA ARG A 74 -7.04 18.76 -1.10
C ARG A 74 -6.05 19.50 -1.98
N ASP A 75 -5.94 20.82 -1.81
CA ASP A 75 -5.09 21.65 -2.68
C ASP A 75 -3.61 21.39 -2.44
N GLU A 76 -3.19 21.25 -1.18
CA GLU A 76 -1.83 20.85 -0.80
C GLU A 76 -1.47 19.47 -1.33
N VAL A 77 -2.35 18.48 -1.13
CA VAL A 77 -2.14 17.13 -1.66
C VAL A 77 -2.08 17.13 -3.18
N PHE A 78 -3.00 17.84 -3.85
CA PHE A 78 -3.00 17.90 -5.31
C PHE A 78 -1.73 18.56 -5.86
N ALA A 79 -1.22 19.61 -5.21
CA ALA A 79 0.04 20.24 -5.59
C ALA A 79 1.21 19.24 -5.52
N ARG A 80 1.32 18.45 -4.44
CA ARG A 80 2.34 17.38 -4.33
C ARG A 80 2.21 16.33 -5.44
N LEU A 81 0.98 15.93 -5.78
CA LEU A 81 0.75 14.98 -6.88
C LEU A 81 1.20 15.53 -8.22
N VAL A 82 0.98 16.82 -8.48
CA VAL A 82 1.44 17.50 -9.72
C VAL A 82 2.96 17.63 -9.75
N GLU A 83 3.60 17.87 -8.60
CA GLU A 83 5.06 17.89 -8.50
C GLU A 83 5.67 16.50 -8.80
N ALA A 84 5.04 15.45 -8.29
CA ALA A 84 5.49 14.07 -8.54
C ALA A 84 5.19 13.58 -9.97
N ASP A 85 4.03 13.98 -10.53
CA ASP A 85 3.62 13.66 -11.90
C ASP A 85 2.85 14.85 -12.51
N PRO A 86 3.51 15.65 -13.38
CA PRO A 86 2.90 16.80 -14.03
C PRO A 86 1.64 16.49 -14.85
N GLY A 87 1.42 15.23 -15.25
CA GLY A 87 0.23 14.82 -15.99
C GLY A 87 -1.09 15.12 -15.28
N TRP A 88 -1.10 15.14 -13.94
CA TRP A 88 -2.28 15.56 -13.18
C TRP A 88 -2.60 17.05 -13.38
N GLY A 89 -1.57 17.89 -13.47
CA GLY A 89 -1.69 19.31 -13.73
C GLY A 89 -2.26 19.58 -15.12
N ASP A 90 -1.78 18.85 -16.12
CA ASP A 90 -2.29 18.92 -17.50
C ASP A 90 -3.79 18.61 -17.58
N TYR A 91 -4.26 17.62 -16.82
CA TYR A 91 -5.70 17.32 -16.76
C TYR A 91 -6.52 18.41 -16.09
N GLN A 92 -6.01 19.03 -15.02
CA GLN A 92 -6.70 20.13 -14.34
C GLN A 92 -6.84 21.36 -15.24
N GLN A 93 -5.84 21.66 -16.07
CA GLN A 93 -5.90 22.78 -17.02
C GLN A 93 -6.96 22.60 -18.12
N ARG A 94 -7.34 21.37 -18.43
CA ARG A 94 -8.34 21.05 -19.47
C ARG A 94 -9.80 21.20 -19.00
N THR A 95 -10.03 21.54 -17.73
CA THR A 95 -11.37 21.63 -17.15
C THR A 95 -11.51 22.74 -16.12
N THR A 96 -12.71 23.26 -15.94
CA THR A 96 -13.01 24.31 -14.95
C THR A 96 -13.38 23.75 -13.58
N ARG A 97 -13.71 22.46 -13.48
CA ARG A 97 -13.99 21.82 -12.19
C ARG A 97 -12.68 21.52 -11.47
N ALA A 98 -12.66 21.65 -10.16
CA ALA A 98 -11.59 21.05 -9.37
C ALA A 98 -11.61 19.52 -9.56
N LEU A 99 -10.47 18.93 -9.90
CA LEU A 99 -10.33 17.47 -9.93
C LEU A 99 -10.45 16.93 -8.50
N PRO A 100 -11.40 16.03 -8.20
CA PRO A 100 -11.52 15.49 -6.85
C PRO A 100 -10.30 14.61 -6.56
N VAL A 101 -9.73 14.80 -5.36
CA VAL A 101 -8.71 13.92 -4.78
C VAL A 101 -9.40 13.07 -3.73
N VAL A 102 -9.24 11.76 -3.82
CA VAL A 102 -9.88 10.80 -2.93
C VAL A 102 -8.80 9.99 -2.23
N ALA A 103 -8.83 10.01 -0.91
CA ALA A 103 -8.07 9.13 -0.05
C ALA A 103 -8.80 7.80 0.11
N LEU A 104 -8.11 6.69 -0.13
CA LEU A 104 -8.56 5.33 0.11
C LEU A 104 -7.85 4.85 1.37
N VAL A 105 -8.60 4.77 2.47
CA VAL A 105 -8.07 4.39 3.78
C VAL A 105 -8.42 2.93 4.03
N GLN A 106 -7.41 2.08 4.16
CA GLN A 106 -7.61 0.65 4.43
C GLN A 106 -8.48 0.46 5.67
N GLN A 107 -9.46 -0.44 5.58
CA GLN A 107 -10.27 -0.82 6.73
C GLN A 107 -9.59 -1.99 7.47
N PRO A 108 -9.66 -2.01 8.81
CA PRO A 108 -9.27 -3.19 9.58
C PRO A 108 -10.12 -4.39 9.15
N GLY A 109 -9.46 -5.51 8.85
CA GLY A 109 -10.13 -6.74 8.42
C GLY A 109 -9.15 -7.89 8.35
N PRO A 110 -9.64 -9.15 8.32
CA PRO A 110 -8.77 -10.31 8.14
C PRO A 110 -8.00 -10.17 6.81
N PRO A 111 -6.73 -10.61 6.77
CA PRO A 111 -5.92 -10.52 5.58
C PRO A 111 -6.60 -11.25 4.41
N PRO A 112 -6.39 -10.78 3.17
CA PRO A 112 -6.95 -11.41 1.98
C PRO A 112 -6.47 -12.87 1.90
N GLY A 113 -7.39 -13.81 1.69
CA GLY A 113 -7.06 -15.24 1.64
C GLY A 113 -7.07 -15.95 3.00
N ALA A 114 -7.53 -15.31 4.09
CA ALA A 114 -7.76 -15.97 5.38
C ALA A 114 -8.63 -17.26 5.27
N GLU A 115 -9.47 -17.36 4.23
CA GLU A 115 -10.23 -18.57 3.90
C GLU A 115 -9.39 -19.79 3.50
N ARG A 116 -8.10 -19.61 3.19
CA ARG A 116 -7.12 -20.67 2.91
C ARG A 116 -6.29 -21.07 4.13
N GLY A 117 -6.54 -20.44 5.28
CA GLY A 117 -5.73 -20.58 6.50
C GLY A 117 -4.68 -19.48 6.61
N PHE A 118 -4.44 -19.00 7.84
CA PHE A 118 -3.52 -17.90 8.11
C PHE A 118 -2.07 -18.22 7.72
N ALA A 119 -1.62 -19.46 7.95
CA ALA A 119 -0.29 -19.93 7.55
C ALA A 119 0.00 -19.74 6.05
N GLU A 120 -0.93 -20.15 5.18
CA GLU A 120 -0.75 -20.04 3.73
C GLU A 120 -0.89 -18.59 3.24
N ALA A 121 -1.74 -17.78 3.89
CA ALA A 121 -1.84 -16.35 3.62
C ALA A 121 -0.52 -15.64 3.95
N LEU A 122 0.07 -15.93 5.12
CA LEU A 122 1.35 -15.37 5.56
C LEU A 122 2.47 -15.66 4.55
N LYS A 123 2.66 -16.94 4.19
CA LYS A 123 3.66 -17.34 3.20
C LYS A 123 3.46 -16.72 1.83
N THR A 124 2.20 -16.57 1.40
CA THR A 124 1.88 -15.93 0.12
C THR A 124 2.28 -14.46 0.12
N ILE A 125 1.96 -13.74 1.22
CA ILE A 125 2.33 -12.34 1.42
C ILE A 125 3.85 -12.19 1.46
N HIS A 126 4.55 -13.02 2.23
CA HIS A 126 6.02 -12.97 2.33
C HIS A 126 6.68 -13.24 0.97
N ALA A 127 6.24 -14.28 0.26
CA ALA A 127 6.75 -14.58 -1.08
C ALA A 127 6.52 -13.42 -2.06
N ALA A 128 5.42 -12.68 -1.93
CA ALA A 128 5.20 -11.47 -2.73
C ALA A 128 6.20 -10.37 -2.38
N PHE A 129 6.42 -10.07 -1.09
CA PHE A 129 7.41 -9.06 -0.68
C PHE A 129 8.82 -9.37 -1.16
N ARG A 130 9.29 -10.62 -0.96
CA ARG A 130 10.62 -11.06 -1.41
C ARG A 130 10.82 -10.83 -2.92
N ARG A 131 9.78 -11.13 -3.70
CA ARG A 131 9.82 -11.05 -5.17
C ARG A 131 9.85 -9.59 -5.64
N GLU A 132 9.05 -8.72 -5.04
CA GLU A 132 8.97 -7.30 -5.42
C GLU A 132 10.23 -6.53 -5.05
N LEU A 133 10.78 -6.78 -3.86
CA LEU A 133 12.05 -6.17 -3.49
C LEU A 133 13.20 -6.63 -4.39
N SER A 134 13.18 -7.88 -4.85
CA SER A 134 14.14 -8.37 -5.84
C SER A 134 14.04 -7.60 -7.18
N LEU A 135 12.82 -7.24 -7.61
CA LEU A 135 12.61 -6.42 -8.80
C LEU A 135 13.09 -4.98 -8.60
N ILE A 136 12.78 -4.38 -7.44
CA ILE A 136 13.24 -3.04 -7.07
C ILE A 136 14.76 -2.98 -7.06
N ARG A 137 15.41 -3.94 -6.38
CA ARG A 137 16.87 -4.06 -6.33
C ARG A 137 17.49 -4.18 -7.73
N HIS A 138 16.93 -5.04 -8.58
CA HIS A 138 17.43 -5.23 -9.94
C HIS A 138 17.45 -3.92 -10.72
N GLU A 139 16.35 -3.17 -10.67
CA GLU A 139 16.25 -1.88 -11.35
C GLU A 139 17.21 -0.84 -10.77
N VAL A 140 17.31 -0.73 -9.44
CA VAL A 140 18.23 0.23 -8.80
C VAL A 140 19.66 -0.08 -9.21
N ALA A 141 20.04 -1.36 -9.29
CA ALA A 141 21.36 -1.79 -9.74
C ALA A 141 21.63 -1.48 -11.23
N THR A 142 20.61 -1.51 -12.09
CA THR A 142 20.78 -1.22 -13.53
C THR A 142 20.76 0.27 -13.86
N SER A 143 19.89 1.01 -13.18
CA SER A 143 19.51 2.39 -13.57
C SER A 143 20.08 3.45 -12.62
N GLY A 144 20.60 3.07 -11.45
CA GLY A 144 21.12 3.96 -10.41
C GLY A 144 20.10 4.91 -9.77
N THR A 145 18.84 4.88 -10.25
CA THR A 145 17.72 5.72 -9.82
C THR A 145 16.41 4.94 -9.99
N LEU A 146 15.35 5.35 -9.28
CA LEU A 146 14.00 4.85 -9.50
C LEU A 146 13.27 5.77 -10.50
N GLY A 147 12.83 5.22 -11.63
CA GLY A 147 11.85 5.91 -12.49
C GLY A 147 10.52 6.15 -11.74
N ALA A 148 9.71 7.11 -12.19
CA ALA A 148 8.46 7.51 -11.51
C ALA A 148 7.53 6.32 -11.18
N GLN A 149 7.38 5.36 -12.10
CA GLN A 149 6.56 4.17 -11.88
C GLN A 149 7.15 3.23 -10.81
N LEU A 150 8.48 3.09 -10.78
CA LEU A 150 9.16 2.26 -9.79
C LEU A 150 9.19 2.92 -8.42
N ARG A 151 9.21 4.25 -8.34
CA ARG A 151 8.99 4.98 -7.08
C ARG A 151 7.61 4.67 -6.52
N ILE A 152 6.56 4.67 -7.35
CA ILE A 152 5.21 4.26 -6.93
C ILE A 152 5.20 2.81 -6.43
N ASN A 153 5.89 1.90 -7.13
CA ASN A 153 5.97 0.50 -6.70
C ASN A 153 6.72 0.35 -5.37
N CYS A 154 7.84 1.05 -5.20
CA CYS A 154 8.62 1.07 -3.96
C CYS A 154 7.78 1.56 -2.77
N LEU A 155 7.10 2.71 -2.94
CA LEU A 155 6.20 3.24 -1.92
C LEU A 155 5.03 2.28 -1.60
N THR A 156 4.53 1.58 -2.61
CA THR A 156 3.47 0.57 -2.44
C THR A 156 3.94 -0.63 -1.63
N VAL A 157 5.17 -1.09 -1.86
CA VAL A 157 5.80 -2.15 -1.06
C VAL A 157 6.03 -1.68 0.37
N CYS A 158 6.55 -0.46 0.57
CA CYS A 158 6.77 0.12 1.89
C CYS A 158 5.46 0.18 2.70
N GLN A 159 4.40 0.70 2.09
CA GLN A 159 3.07 0.74 2.69
C GLN A 159 2.53 -0.67 3.00
N GLY A 160 2.67 -1.61 2.06
CA GLY A 160 2.24 -2.99 2.25
C GLY A 160 2.93 -3.68 3.42
N LEU A 161 4.25 -3.52 3.55
CA LEU A 161 5.05 -4.05 4.67
C LEU A 161 4.62 -3.42 5.99
N HIS A 162 4.43 -2.09 6.01
CA HIS A 162 3.96 -1.39 7.20
C HIS A 162 2.63 -1.97 7.71
N TYR A 163 1.67 -2.18 6.81
CA TYR A 163 0.37 -2.75 7.18
C TYR A 163 0.44 -4.20 7.65
N HIS A 164 1.23 -5.02 6.99
CA HIS A 164 1.45 -6.42 7.35
C HIS A 164 2.03 -6.54 8.77
N HIS A 165 3.18 -5.90 9.02
CA HIS A 165 3.83 -5.94 10.33
C HIS A 165 2.97 -5.30 11.43
N THR A 166 2.24 -4.22 11.13
CA THR A 166 1.29 -3.63 12.09
C THR A 166 0.15 -4.60 12.40
N GLY A 167 -0.35 -5.31 11.39
CA GLY A 167 -1.38 -6.34 11.54
C GLY A 167 -0.91 -7.51 12.42
N GLU A 168 0.32 -7.97 12.24
CA GLU A 168 0.91 -8.95 13.15
C GLU A 168 1.04 -8.41 14.58
N SER A 169 1.69 -7.25 14.71
CA SER A 169 2.01 -6.66 16.02
C SER A 169 0.77 -6.39 16.87
N THR A 170 -0.30 -5.91 16.24
CA THR A 170 -1.51 -5.48 16.95
C THR A 170 -2.60 -6.54 17.00
N GLY A 171 -2.52 -7.56 16.14
CA GLY A 171 -3.52 -8.61 16.01
C GLY A 171 -2.97 -10.00 16.26
N LEU A 172 -2.10 -10.48 15.37
CA LEU A 172 -1.63 -11.87 15.37
C LEU A 172 -0.83 -12.23 16.63
N PHE A 173 0.18 -11.43 16.97
CA PHE A 173 1.09 -11.72 18.06
C PHE A 173 0.37 -11.78 19.42
N PRO A 174 -0.51 -10.83 19.79
CA PRO A 174 -1.32 -10.96 20.99
C PRO A 174 -2.20 -12.22 21.00
N ALA A 175 -2.79 -12.58 19.86
CA ALA A 175 -3.65 -13.76 19.74
C ALA A 175 -2.87 -15.08 19.90
N LEU A 176 -1.65 -15.14 19.37
CA LEU A 176 -0.74 -16.27 19.56
C LEU A 176 -0.26 -16.36 21.01
N LEU A 177 0.19 -15.25 21.63
CA LEU A 177 0.63 -15.25 23.03
C LEU A 177 -0.45 -15.69 24.01
N ALA A 178 -1.72 -15.37 23.72
CA ALA A 178 -2.84 -15.79 24.55
C ALA A 178 -3.03 -17.32 24.55
N GLN A 179 -2.64 -18.01 23.48
CA GLN A 179 -2.79 -19.46 23.30
C GLN A 179 -1.48 -20.23 23.55
N HIS A 180 -0.34 -19.61 23.25
CA HIS A 180 1.01 -20.15 23.25
C HIS A 180 1.98 -19.20 23.98
N PRO A 181 1.93 -19.10 25.32
CA PRO A 181 2.81 -18.21 26.09
C PRO A 181 4.31 -18.52 25.91
N GLU A 182 4.64 -19.76 25.52
CA GLU A 182 6.00 -20.19 25.17
C GLU A 182 6.62 -19.40 24.00
N LEU A 183 5.81 -18.72 23.18
CA LEU A 183 6.26 -17.87 22.08
C LEU A 183 6.73 -16.48 22.52
N ALA A 184 6.68 -16.15 23.82
CA ALA A 184 7.00 -14.81 24.32
C ALA A 184 8.36 -14.27 23.83
N ASP A 185 9.42 -15.08 23.95
CA ASP A 185 10.77 -14.65 23.58
C ASP A 185 10.91 -14.47 22.06
N VAL A 186 10.30 -15.36 21.25
CA VAL A 186 10.38 -15.24 19.79
C VAL A 186 9.55 -14.08 19.27
N ILE A 187 8.36 -13.84 19.82
CA ILE A 187 7.52 -12.69 19.46
C ILE A 187 8.19 -11.38 19.85
N ALA A 188 8.91 -11.32 20.98
CA ALA A 188 9.68 -10.14 21.35
C ALA A 188 10.80 -9.83 20.33
N VAL A 189 11.46 -10.87 19.79
CA VAL A 189 12.45 -10.71 18.72
C VAL A 189 11.79 -10.20 17.43
N LEU A 190 10.69 -10.83 17.00
CA LEU A 190 9.95 -10.41 15.79
C LEU A 190 9.45 -8.97 15.90
N GLN A 191 8.96 -8.56 17.08
CA GLN A 191 8.53 -7.18 17.32
C GLN A 191 9.68 -6.17 17.21
N ALA A 192 10.86 -6.52 17.73
CA ALA A 192 12.05 -5.65 17.60
C ALA A 192 12.53 -5.56 16.14
N GLU A 193 12.42 -6.65 15.37
CA GLU A 193 12.69 -6.66 13.93
C GLU A 193 11.68 -5.78 13.16
N HIS A 194 10.38 -5.81 13.52
CA HIS A 194 9.38 -4.89 12.96
C HIS A 194 9.76 -3.42 13.16
N ASP A 195 10.19 -3.05 14.37
CA ASP A 195 10.60 -1.69 14.70
C ASP A 195 11.81 -1.24 13.86
N GLN A 196 12.79 -2.14 13.66
CA GLN A 196 13.97 -1.87 12.83
C GLN A 196 13.61 -1.69 11.35
N ILE A 197 12.77 -2.59 10.81
CA ILE A 197 12.33 -2.51 9.42
C ILE A 197 11.50 -1.24 9.19
N ALA A 198 10.65 -0.84 10.13
CA ALA A 198 9.88 0.40 10.05
C ALA A 198 10.78 1.64 9.91
N VAL A 199 11.92 1.68 10.60
CA VAL A 199 12.92 2.75 10.44
C VAL A 199 13.51 2.75 9.04
N LEU A 200 13.94 1.60 8.53
CA LEU A 200 14.53 1.48 7.19
C LEU A 200 13.54 1.89 6.09
N LEU A 201 12.27 1.50 6.20
CA LEU A 201 11.22 1.90 5.27
C LEU A 201 11.03 3.44 5.29
N ALA A 202 10.97 4.05 6.48
CA ALA A 202 10.83 5.49 6.61
C ALA A 202 12.04 6.28 6.09
N GLU A 203 13.24 5.69 6.14
CA GLU A 203 14.43 6.26 5.51
C GLU A 203 14.36 6.14 3.99
N LEU A 204 13.98 4.97 3.46
CA LEU A 204 13.85 4.72 2.03
C LEU A 204 12.85 5.67 1.35
N GLU A 205 11.73 5.98 2.01
CA GLU A 205 10.72 6.93 1.52
C GLU A 205 11.27 8.36 1.36
N LYS A 206 12.26 8.75 2.16
CA LYS A 206 12.87 10.09 2.15
C LYS A 206 14.00 10.23 1.15
N LEU A 207 14.56 9.13 0.65
CA LEU A 207 15.73 9.17 -0.22
C LEU A 207 15.40 9.71 -1.62
N VAL A 208 16.24 10.64 -2.09
CA VAL A 208 16.13 11.28 -3.41
C VAL A 208 17.48 11.31 -4.15
N SER A 209 18.43 10.38 -3.92
CA SER A 209 19.64 10.25 -4.78
C SER A 209 20.60 9.10 -4.41
N THR A 210 21.45 8.78 -5.40
CA THR A 210 22.80 8.16 -5.47
C THR A 210 23.27 7.01 -4.58
N ASP A 211 22.72 6.76 -3.39
CA ASP A 211 23.19 5.65 -2.52
C ASP A 211 22.15 4.52 -2.36
N LEU A 212 21.04 4.62 -3.09
CA LEU A 212 19.84 3.81 -2.95
C LEU A 212 20.08 2.29 -2.96
N LEU A 213 21.12 1.81 -3.63
CA LEU A 213 21.40 0.37 -3.74
C LEU A 213 21.80 -0.24 -2.40
N ASP A 214 22.64 0.44 -1.61
CA ASP A 214 23.12 -0.09 -0.34
C ASP A 214 21.98 -0.14 0.70
N GLN A 215 21.10 0.87 0.71
CA GLN A 215 19.93 0.85 1.59
C GLN A 215 18.89 -0.19 1.17
N VAL A 216 18.71 -0.40 -0.14
CA VAL A 216 17.83 -1.48 -0.64
C VAL A 216 18.40 -2.85 -0.29
N ASP A 217 19.72 -3.04 -0.39
CA ASP A 217 20.39 -4.29 -0.01
C ASP A 217 20.25 -4.59 1.49
N GLU A 218 20.45 -3.58 2.34
CA GLU A 218 20.26 -3.72 3.79
C GLU A 218 18.82 -4.05 4.16
N LEU A 219 17.84 -3.33 3.58
CA LEU A 219 16.42 -3.62 3.79
C LEU A 219 16.06 -5.04 3.37
N ILE A 220 16.56 -5.50 2.22
CA ILE A 220 16.31 -6.86 1.73
C ILE A 220 16.90 -7.90 2.66
N ALA A 221 18.13 -7.69 3.14
CA ALA A 221 18.79 -8.62 4.03
C ALA A 221 18.03 -8.75 5.37
N GLN A 222 17.69 -7.61 5.99
CA GLN A 222 16.95 -7.61 7.26
C GLN A 222 15.55 -8.19 7.10
N LEU A 223 14.80 -7.78 6.07
CA LEU A 223 13.45 -8.28 5.86
C LEU A 223 13.46 -9.78 5.57
N ASN A 224 14.33 -10.29 4.71
CA ASN A 224 14.36 -11.73 4.43
C ASN A 224 14.67 -12.53 5.70
N ALA A 225 15.64 -12.09 6.51
CA ALA A 225 15.96 -12.75 7.76
C ALA A 225 14.78 -12.75 8.75
N HIS A 226 14.06 -11.64 8.82
CA HIS A 226 12.84 -11.50 9.61
C HIS A 226 11.72 -12.45 9.13
N LEU A 227 11.38 -12.40 7.83
CA LEU A 227 10.32 -13.24 7.25
C LEU A 227 10.64 -14.73 7.36
N ASP A 228 11.90 -15.14 7.22
CA ASP A 228 12.34 -16.52 7.41
C ASP A 228 12.14 -16.98 8.86
N ARG A 229 12.51 -16.13 9.83
CA ARG A 229 12.33 -16.40 11.26
C ARG A 229 10.86 -16.49 11.62
N GLU A 230 10.04 -15.59 11.11
CA GLU A 230 8.61 -15.58 11.35
C GLU A 230 7.95 -16.86 10.81
N GLU A 231 8.27 -17.24 9.58
CA GLU A 231 7.76 -18.48 8.98
C GLU A 231 8.20 -19.72 9.78
N GLU A 232 9.46 -19.82 10.16
CA GLU A 232 9.97 -20.95 10.95
C GLU A 232 9.30 -21.03 12.32
N ALA A 233 9.13 -19.89 12.99
CA ALA A 233 8.65 -19.84 14.37
C ALA A 233 7.13 -19.96 14.49
N LEU A 234 6.36 -19.31 13.61
CA LEU A 234 4.93 -19.13 13.81
C LEU A 234 4.07 -20.11 13.03
N LEU A 235 4.51 -20.58 11.84
CA LEU A 235 3.70 -21.50 11.02
C LEU A 235 3.23 -22.78 11.74
N PRO A 236 3.99 -23.39 12.68
CA PRO A 236 3.49 -24.53 13.44
C PRO A 236 2.27 -24.25 14.33
N TYR A 237 1.95 -22.97 14.55
CA TYR A 237 0.90 -22.48 15.46
C TYR A 237 -0.27 -21.78 14.73
N LEU A 238 -0.25 -21.74 13.39
CA LEU A 238 -1.24 -21.08 12.52
C LEU A 238 -2.07 -22.09 11.71
#